data_AF-F7KUT9-F1
#
_entry.id   AF-F7KUT9-F1
#
_cell.length_a   1.000
_cell.length_b   1.000
_cell.length_c   1.000
_cell.angle_alpha   90.00
_cell.angle_beta   90.00
_cell.angle_gamma   90.00
#
_symmetry.space_group_name_H-M   'P 1'
#
loop_
_entity.id
_entity.type
_entity.pdbx_description
1 polymer ?
#
loop_
_entity_poly.entity_id
_entity_poly.type
_entity_poly.pdbx_seq_one_letter_code
_entity_poly.pdbx_strand_id
1 'polypeptide(L)'
;MIINGVELEYDFFDLEKMKKHDEALVELQKANARIMESESDPYQKMTAQMECIERFFDILFGHGSGTAICGSNNVREHLTAFRELEEEKNRQLDECRQMAKAIAEAEVQHARKPAPAAGKLSVPAPELNRSYEDIVAGIAERAKDESAR
;
A
#
# COMPACT_ATOMS: atom_id res chain seq x y z
N MET A 1 3.54 5.88 12.48
CA MET A 1 4.74 5.01 12.54
C MET A 1 5.97 5.84 12.86
N ILE A 2 7.13 5.24 13.17
CA ILE A 2 8.39 5.97 13.38
C ILE A 2 9.47 5.37 12.48
N ILE A 3 10.19 6.22 11.73
CA ILE A 3 11.34 5.84 10.89
C ILE A 3 12.51 6.74 11.26
N ASN A 4 13.67 6.18 11.59
CA ASN A 4 14.87 6.93 12.00
C ASN A 4 14.61 8.02 13.06
N GLY A 5 13.66 7.79 13.96
CA GLY A 5 13.28 8.74 15.02
C GLY A 5 12.32 9.84 14.59
N VAL A 6 11.87 9.86 13.33
CA VAL A 6 10.84 10.76 12.82
C VAL A 6 9.48 10.10 12.95
N GLU A 7 8.55 10.76 13.65
CA GLU A 7 7.16 10.33 13.75
C GLU A 7 6.40 10.73 12.48
N LEU A 8 5.76 9.73 11.86
CA LEU A 8 5.06 9.87 10.59
C LEU A 8 3.60 9.44 10.74
N GLU A 9 2.71 10.32 10.30
CA GLU A 9 1.30 10.00 10.07
C GLU A 9 1.16 9.31 8.71
N TYR A 10 0.96 7.99 8.75
CA TYR A 10 0.86 7.16 7.56
C TYR A 10 -0.28 6.15 7.71
N ASP A 11 -1.33 6.39 6.94
CA ASP A 11 -2.42 5.46 6.68
C ASP A 11 -2.47 5.23 5.17
N PHE A 12 -2.15 4.02 4.73
CA PHE A 12 -2.15 3.64 3.32
C PHE A 12 -3.57 3.62 2.73
N PHE A 13 -4.60 3.44 3.55
CA PHE A 13 -5.99 3.41 3.10
C PHE A 13 -6.65 4.80 3.07
N ASP A 14 -5.95 5.84 3.51
CA ASP A 14 -6.30 7.21 3.15
C ASP A 14 -6.10 7.42 1.64
N LEU A 15 -7.13 7.90 0.94
CA LEU A 15 -7.11 7.99 -0.53
C LEU A 15 -6.04 8.97 -1.04
N GLU A 16 -5.74 10.03 -0.30
CA GLU A 16 -4.69 10.98 -0.70
C GLU A 16 -3.31 10.35 -0.53
N LYS A 17 -3.08 9.63 0.58
CA LYS A 17 -1.84 8.90 0.83
C LYS A 17 -1.62 7.75 -0.15
N MET A 18 -2.65 6.97 -0.45
CA MET A 18 -2.61 5.90 -1.44
C MET A 18 -2.19 6.43 -2.81
N LYS A 19 -2.84 7.51 -3.26
CA LYS A 19 -2.51 8.16 -4.53
C LYS A 19 -1.07 8.66 -4.57
N LYS A 20 -0.61 9.35 -3.52
CA LYS A 20 0.77 9.85 -3.43
C LYS A 20 1.79 8.70 -3.39
N HIS A 21 1.46 7.59 -2.74
CA HIS A 21 2.30 6.41 -2.69
C HIS A 21 2.48 5.81 -4.09
N ASP A 22 1.39 5.64 -4.84
CA ASP A 22 1.44 5.12 -6.22
C ASP A 22 2.24 6.06 -7.14
N GLU A 23 2.02 7.38 -7.04
CA GLU A 23 2.79 8.38 -7.79
C GLU A 23 4.29 8.31 -7.46
N ALA A 24 4.63 8.25 -6.17
CA ALA A 24 6.01 8.15 -5.71
C ALA A 24 6.68 6.85 -6.18
N LEU A 25 5.96 5.72 -6.13
CA LEU A 25 6.46 4.42 -6.55
C LEU A 25 6.75 4.37 -8.05
N VAL A 26 5.88 4.95 -8.88
CA VAL A 26 6.10 5.06 -10.33
C VAL A 26 7.36 5.87 -10.64
N GLU A 27 7.57 6.98 -9.95
CA GLU A 27 8.78 7.80 -10.14
C GLU A 27 10.04 7.08 -9.65
N LEU A 28 9.96 6.38 -8.50
CA LEU A 28 11.06 5.56 -7.99
C LEU A 28 11.46 4.45 -8.98
N GLN A 29 10.48 3.74 -9.55
CA GLN A 29 10.72 2.69 -10.54
C GLN A 29 11.40 3.23 -11.81
N LYS A 30 10.92 4.36 -12.34
CA LYS A 30 11.53 5.02 -13.50
C LYS A 30 12.96 5.45 -13.21
N ALA A 31 13.21 5.99 -12.02
CA ALA A 31 14.54 6.46 -11.64
C ALA A 31 15.51 5.29 -11.44
N ASN A 32 15.07 4.21 -10.77
CA ASN A 32 15.85 2.98 -10.60
C ASN A 32 16.24 2.36 -11.96
N ALA A 33 15.32 2.31 -12.92
CA ALA A 33 15.62 1.81 -14.26
C ALA A 33 16.76 2.62 -14.93
N ARG A 34 16.71 3.95 -14.86
CA ARG A 34 17.77 4.82 -15.40
C ARG A 34 19.10 4.62 -14.68
N ILE A 35 19.10 4.45 -13.36
CA ILE A 35 20.31 4.18 -12.57
C ILE A 35 20.94 2.86 -13.02
N MET A 36 20.13 1.82 -13.21
CA MET A 36 20.60 0.51 -13.64
C MET A 36 21.21 0.54 -15.05
N GLU A 37 20.56 1.25 -15.98
CA GLU A 37 21.00 1.40 -17.37
C GLU A 37 22.23 2.32 -17.54
N SER A 38 22.51 3.19 -16.56
CA SER A 38 23.64 4.10 -16.63
C SER A 38 25.00 3.37 -16.59
N GLU A 39 25.99 3.90 -17.30
CA GLU A 39 27.39 3.46 -17.23
C GLU A 39 28.16 4.10 -16.05
N SER A 40 27.44 4.77 -15.15
CA SER A 40 28.01 5.42 -13.96
C SER A 40 28.73 4.43 -13.04
N ASP A 41 29.73 4.94 -12.32
CA ASP A 41 30.44 4.15 -11.33
C ASP A 41 29.54 3.78 -10.13
N PRO A 42 29.92 2.78 -9.32
CA PRO A 42 29.10 2.32 -8.19
C PRO A 42 28.77 3.40 -7.16
N TYR A 43 29.67 4.37 -6.92
CA TYR A 43 29.44 5.44 -5.96
C TYR A 43 28.36 6.40 -6.47
N GLN A 44 28.43 6.77 -7.75
CA GLN A 44 27.40 7.59 -8.40
C GLN A 44 26.03 6.91 -8.40
N LYS A 45 25.99 5.61 -8.73
CA LYS A 45 24.73 4.83 -8.70
C LYS A 45 24.12 4.81 -7.30
N MET A 46 24.94 4.63 -6.28
CA MET A 46 24.45 4.58 -4.91
C MET A 46 24.00 5.95 -4.39
N THR A 47 24.66 7.03 -4.81
CA THR A 47 24.21 8.41 -4.54
C THR A 47 22.85 8.67 -5.17
N ALA A 48 22.69 8.32 -6.45
CA ALA A 48 21.42 8.46 -7.15
C ALA A 48 20.30 7.61 -6.49
N GLN A 49 20.62 6.41 -6.01
CA GLN A 49 19.65 5.56 -5.31
C GLN A 49 19.13 6.22 -4.03
N MET A 50 20.01 6.86 -3.24
CA MET A 50 19.63 7.59 -2.04
C MET A 50 18.71 8.77 -2.38
N GLU A 51 19.09 9.59 -3.36
CA GLU A 51 18.27 10.73 -3.81
C GLU A 51 16.89 10.30 -4.30
N CYS A 52 16.77 9.13 -4.95
CA CYS A 52 15.49 8.59 -5.38
C CYS A 52 14.58 8.22 -4.20
N ILE A 53 15.17 7.62 -3.16
CA ILE A 53 14.44 7.28 -1.93
C ILE A 53 14.00 8.53 -1.18
N GLU A 54 14.89 9.54 -1.05
CA GLU A 54 14.50 10.82 -0.45
C GLU A 54 13.35 11.46 -1.22
N ARG A 55 13.42 11.45 -2.56
CA ARG A 55 12.35 12.01 -3.41
C ARG A 55 11.03 11.27 -3.25
N PHE A 56 11.07 9.94 -3.09
CA PHE A 56 9.88 9.14 -2.81
C PHE A 56 9.18 9.63 -1.54
N PHE A 57 9.94 9.83 -0.45
CA PHE A 57 9.41 10.35 0.80
C PHE A 57 8.89 11.79 0.67
N ASP A 58 9.60 12.64 -0.07
CA ASP A 58 9.18 14.02 -0.36
C ASP A 58 7.82 14.09 -1.08
N ILE A 59 7.54 13.16 -1.99
CA ILE A 59 6.23 13.09 -2.66
C ILE A 59 5.15 12.66 -1.66
N LEU A 60 5.45 11.69 -0.80
CA LEU A 60 4.47 11.07 0.10
C LEU A 60 4.12 11.92 1.34
N PHE A 61 5.11 12.60 1.90
CA PHE A 61 4.99 13.36 3.16
C PHE A 61 5.22 14.87 2.97
N GLY A 62 5.56 15.31 1.77
CA GLY A 62 5.80 16.72 1.44
C GLY A 62 7.29 17.07 1.41
N HIS A 63 7.60 18.20 0.78
CA HIS A 63 8.97 18.61 0.53
C HIS A 63 9.83 18.70 1.81
N GLY A 64 11.03 18.14 1.75
CA GLY A 64 12.01 18.12 2.84
C GLY A 64 11.83 16.95 3.82
N SER A 65 10.79 16.14 3.67
CA SER A 65 10.57 14.95 4.48
C SER A 65 11.56 13.84 4.16
N GLY A 66 12.01 13.71 2.91
CA GLY A 66 13.01 12.72 2.52
C GLY A 66 14.31 12.87 3.29
N THR A 67 14.87 14.09 3.32
CA THR A 67 16.07 14.37 4.11
C THR A 67 15.82 14.16 5.61
N ALA A 68 14.66 14.55 6.12
CA ALA A 68 14.33 14.37 7.53
C ALA A 68 14.24 12.89 7.92
N ILE A 69 13.58 12.07 7.08
CA ILE A 69 13.33 10.64 7.32
C ILE A 69 14.59 9.81 7.07
N CYS A 70 15.32 10.07 5.99
CA CYS A 70 16.50 9.29 5.62
C CYS A 70 17.74 9.66 6.45
N GLY A 71 17.76 10.85 7.06
CA GLY A 71 18.76 11.22 8.04
C GLY A 71 20.12 11.54 7.41
N SER A 72 21.11 10.66 7.64
CA SER A 72 22.48 10.91 7.19
C SER A 72 22.72 10.43 5.75
N ASN A 73 23.85 10.82 5.14
CA ASN A 73 24.26 10.35 3.81
C ASN A 73 24.78 8.90 3.86
N ASN A 74 23.94 7.98 4.33
CA ASN A 74 24.19 6.57 4.50
C ASN A 74 23.14 5.77 3.75
N VAL A 75 23.60 5.02 2.74
CA VAL A 75 22.77 4.21 1.85
C VAL A 75 21.92 3.21 2.64
N ARG A 76 22.48 2.63 3.72
CA ARG A 76 21.76 1.67 4.54
C ARG A 76 20.59 2.32 5.26
N GLU A 77 20.72 3.56 5.72
CA GLU A 77 19.63 4.27 6.41
C GLU A 77 18.48 4.57 5.44
N HIS A 78 18.79 4.97 4.21
CA HIS A 78 17.79 5.19 3.16
C HIS A 78 17.03 3.90 2.81
N LEU A 79 17.76 2.81 2.55
CA LEU A 79 17.14 1.51 2.24
C LEU A 79 16.32 0.97 3.41
N THR A 80 16.79 1.18 4.65
CA THR A 80 16.07 0.77 5.86
C THR A 80 14.79 1.56 6.02
N ALA A 81 14.84 2.89 5.83
CA ALA A 81 13.66 3.75 5.88
C ALA A 81 12.60 3.30 4.86
N PHE A 82 13.01 3.06 3.61
CA PHE A 82 12.10 2.58 2.58
C PHE A 82 11.48 1.23 2.94
N ARG A 83 12.28 0.27 3.43
CA ARG A 83 11.79 -1.04 3.89
C ARG A 83 10.76 -0.90 5.01
N GLU A 84 11.02 -0.08 6.02
CA GLU A 84 10.12 0.08 7.16
C GLU A 84 8.75 0.65 6.75
N LEU A 85 8.72 1.57 5.78
CA LEU A 85 7.47 2.05 5.20
C LEU A 85 6.70 0.94 4.46
N GLU A 86 7.40 0.15 3.64
CA GLU A 86 6.78 -0.97 2.91
C GLU A 86 6.25 -2.05 3.86
N GLU A 87 6.98 -2.35 4.94
CA GLU A 87 6.53 -3.26 6.00
C GLU A 87 5.26 -2.74 6.68
N GLU A 88 5.18 -1.43 6.98
CA GLU A 88 4.00 -0.81 7.56
C GLU A 88 2.79 -0.83 6.59
N LYS A 89 3.02 -0.53 5.31
CA LYS A 89 1.98 -0.67 4.26
C LYS A 89 1.44 -2.10 4.22
N ASN A 90 2.32 -3.10 4.22
CA ASN A 90 1.93 -4.51 4.17
C ASN A 90 1.17 -4.94 5.43
N ARG A 91 1.57 -4.46 6.61
CA ARG A 91 0.83 -4.67 7.86
C ARG A 91 -0.61 -4.16 7.75
N GLN A 92 -0.79 -2.93 7.26
CA GLN A 92 -2.12 -2.33 7.09
C GLN A 92 -2.95 -3.10 6.03
N LEU A 93 -2.35 -3.52 4.92
CA LEU A 93 -2.99 -4.35 3.90
C LEU A 93 -3.55 -5.65 4.49
N ASP A 94 -2.76 -6.34 5.31
CA ASP A 94 -3.18 -7.57 5.97
C ASP A 94 -4.32 -7.34 6.98
N GLU A 95 -4.28 -6.24 7.73
CA GLU A 95 -5.36 -5.85 8.65
C GLU A 95 -6.67 -5.57 7.90
N CYS A 96 -6.62 -4.80 6.83
CA CYS A 96 -7.78 -4.54 5.99
C CYS A 96 -8.34 -5.81 5.34
N ARG A 97 -7.48 -6.74 4.93
CA ARG A 97 -7.91 -8.05 4.41
C ARG A 97 -8.66 -8.86 5.47
N GLN A 98 -8.20 -8.86 6.71
CA GLN A 98 -8.86 -9.55 7.81
C GLN A 98 -10.21 -8.91 8.14
N MET A 99 -10.28 -7.57 8.17
CA MET A 99 -11.54 -6.84 8.39
C MET A 99 -12.56 -7.13 7.28
N ALA A 100 -12.15 -7.08 6.01
CA ALA A 100 -13.02 -7.41 4.88
C ALA A 100 -13.58 -8.84 4.96
N LYS A 101 -12.73 -9.81 5.35
CA LYS A 101 -13.15 -11.19 5.58
C LYS A 101 -14.21 -11.30 6.69
N ALA A 102 -13.99 -10.62 7.81
CA ALA A 102 -14.94 -10.63 8.93
C ALA A 102 -16.31 -10.04 8.54
N ILE A 103 -16.32 -8.97 7.73
CA ILE A 103 -17.54 -8.37 7.19
C ILE A 103 -18.30 -9.39 6.32
N ALA A 104 -17.61 -10.02 5.36
CA ALA A 104 -18.21 -11.03 4.48
C ALA A 104 -18.78 -12.23 5.27
N GLU A 105 -18.07 -12.71 6.29
CA GLU A 105 -18.54 -13.79 7.16
C GLU A 105 -19.79 -13.38 7.96
N ALA A 106 -19.82 -12.15 8.47
CA ALA A 106 -20.98 -11.62 9.18
C ALA A 106 -22.21 -11.53 8.26
N GLU A 107 -22.04 -11.05 7.02
CA GLU A 107 -23.12 -11.00 6.03
C GLU A 107 -23.72 -12.38 5.74
N VAL A 108 -22.88 -13.42 5.60
CA VAL A 108 -23.33 -14.80 5.42
C VAL A 108 -24.09 -15.32 6.64
N GLN A 109 -23.65 -14.98 7.86
CA GLN A 109 -24.34 -15.37 9.09
C GLN A 109 -25.69 -14.64 9.27
N HIS A 110 -25.75 -13.37 8.92
CA HIS A 110 -26.98 -12.58 8.93
C HIS A 110 -27.98 -13.06 7.87
N ALA A 111 -27.52 -13.51 6.70
CA ALA A 111 -28.36 -14.17 5.70
C ALA A 111 -28.87 -15.55 6.13
N ARG A 112 -28.18 -16.23 7.06
CA ARG A 112 -28.51 -17.57 7.57
C ARG A 112 -29.44 -17.60 8.78
N LYS A 113 -29.71 -16.47 9.46
CA LYS A 113 -30.74 -16.42 10.50
C LYS A 113 -32.12 -16.62 9.86
N PRO A 114 -32.92 -17.64 10.27
CA PRO A 114 -34.27 -17.75 9.76
C PRO A 114 -35.07 -16.52 10.23
N ALA A 115 -35.73 -15.86 9.28
CA ALA A 115 -36.70 -14.81 9.59
C ALA A 115 -37.74 -15.39 10.58
N PRO A 116 -38.16 -14.65 11.62
CA PRO A 116 -39.33 -15.05 12.39
C PRO A 116 -40.50 -15.16 11.41
N ALA A 117 -41.24 -16.27 11.49
CA ALA A 117 -42.30 -16.61 10.56
C ALA A 117 -43.34 -15.48 10.48
N ALA A 118 -43.30 -14.71 9.39
CA ALA A 118 -44.36 -13.77 9.07
C ALA A 118 -44.48 -13.64 7.54
N GLY A 119 -45.62 -14.15 7.03
CA GLY A 119 -46.31 -13.65 5.84
C GLY A 119 -45.53 -13.55 4.54
N LYS A 120 -45.88 -14.42 3.58
CA LYS A 120 -45.47 -14.35 2.17
C LYS A 120 -45.55 -12.91 1.62
N LEU A 121 -44.41 -12.31 1.29
CA LEU A 121 -44.31 -11.23 0.32
C LEU A 121 -43.08 -11.50 -0.54
N SER A 122 -43.35 -11.82 -1.81
CA SER A 122 -42.37 -12.01 -2.87
C SER A 122 -41.78 -10.66 -3.25
N VAL A 123 -40.49 -10.46 -3.00
CA VAL A 123 -39.71 -9.38 -3.64
C VAL A 123 -38.47 -10.04 -4.26
N PRO A 124 -38.15 -9.78 -5.55
CA PRO A 124 -36.99 -10.36 -6.20
C PRO A 124 -35.70 -9.83 -5.56
N ALA A 125 -34.71 -10.72 -5.40
CA ALA A 125 -33.42 -10.43 -4.77
C ALA A 125 -32.66 -9.33 -5.55
N PRO A 126 -31.97 -8.39 -4.88
CA PRO A 126 -31.14 -7.40 -5.57
C PRO A 126 -29.82 -8.04 -6.02
N GLU A 127 -29.44 -7.79 -7.26
CA GLU A 127 -28.18 -8.23 -7.90
C GLU A 127 -26.94 -7.49 -7.36
N LEU A 128 -26.82 -7.31 -6.04
CA LEU A 128 -25.75 -6.49 -5.45
C LEU A 128 -24.46 -7.27 -5.11
N ASN A 129 -24.38 -8.57 -5.40
CA ASN A 129 -23.28 -9.42 -4.94
C ASN A 129 -22.18 -9.74 -5.97
N ARG A 130 -22.28 -9.24 -7.21
CA ARG A 130 -21.17 -9.42 -8.18
C ARG A 130 -20.10 -8.34 -8.05
N SER A 131 -20.50 -7.08 -7.86
CA SER A 131 -19.56 -5.96 -7.90
C SER A 131 -18.53 -5.96 -6.77
N TYR A 132 -18.85 -6.49 -5.58
CA TYR A 132 -17.95 -6.41 -4.42
C TYR A 132 -16.95 -7.58 -4.39
N GLU A 133 -17.42 -8.80 -4.68
CA GLU A 133 -16.58 -9.98 -4.84
C GLU A 133 -15.55 -9.77 -5.96
N ASP A 134 -15.94 -9.14 -7.08
CA ASP A 134 -15.04 -8.82 -8.19
C ASP A 134 -13.95 -7.79 -7.81
N ILE A 135 -14.29 -6.80 -6.98
CA ILE A 135 -13.34 -5.79 -6.47
C ILE A 135 -12.35 -6.43 -5.50
N VAL A 136 -12.84 -7.26 -4.56
CA VAL A 136 -12.00 -7.96 -3.58
C VAL A 136 -11.09 -9.00 -4.25
N ALA A 137 -11.60 -9.73 -5.24
CA ALA A 137 -10.80 -10.65 -6.04
C ALA A 137 -9.72 -9.92 -6.85
N GLY A 138 -10.03 -8.79 -7.48
CA GLY A 138 -9.07 -7.98 -8.23
C GLY A 138 -7.98 -7.33 -7.38
N ILE A 139 -8.22 -7.12 -6.08
CA ILE A 139 -7.20 -6.69 -5.11
C ILE A 139 -6.34 -7.89 -4.68
N ALA A 140 -6.96 -9.06 -4.46
CA ALA A 140 -6.27 -10.27 -4.03
C ALA A 140 -5.37 -10.92 -5.10
N GLU A 141 -5.70 -10.79 -6.39
CA GLU A 141 -4.87 -11.30 -7.48
C GLU A 141 -3.64 -10.41 -7.74
N ARG A 142 -3.78 -9.08 -7.68
CA ARG A 142 -2.64 -8.15 -7.81
C ARG A 142 -1.58 -8.37 -6.72
N ALA A 143 -2.00 -8.72 -5.50
CA ALA A 143 -1.09 -9.05 -4.40
C ALA A 143 -0.32 -10.37 -4.60
N LYS A 144 -0.76 -11.26 -5.50
CA LYS A 144 -0.04 -12.52 -5.79
C LYS A 144 1.02 -12.36 -6.87
N ASP A 145 0.78 -11.49 -7.85
CA ASP A 145 1.74 -11.23 -8.93
C ASP A 145 2.97 -10.43 -8.45
N GLU A 146 2.82 -9.56 -7.44
CA GLU A 146 3.95 -8.85 -6.82
C GLU A 146 4.81 -9.73 -5.89
N SER A 147 4.28 -10.87 -5.43
CA SER A 147 5.03 -11.86 -4.63
C SER A 147 5.79 -12.90 -5.47
N ALA A 148 5.61 -12.88 -6.80
CA ALA A 148 6.18 -13.88 -7.71
C ALA A 148 7.27 -13.33 -8.64
N ARG A 149 7.74 -12.09 -8.41
CA ARG A 149 8.89 -11.49 -9.12
C ARG A 149 10.06 -11.22 -8.19
#